data_AF-A0A848MV96-F1
#
_entry.id   AF-A0A848MV96-F1
#
_cell.length_a   1.000
_cell.length_b   1.000
_cell.length_c   1.000
_cell.angle_alpha   90.00
_cell.angle_beta   90.00
_cell.angle_gamma   90.00
#
_symmetry.space_group_name_H-M   'P 1'
#
loop_
_entity.id
_entity.type
_entity.pdbx_description
1 polymer ?
#
loop_
_entity_poly.entity_id
_entity_poly.type
_entity_poly.pdbx_seq_one_letter_code
_entity_poly.pdbx_strand_id
1 'polypeptide(L)'
;IIFLLALPAFKKRNLRNIILLSLVGSLFHIVSIFIIPAYLFVQIVKEINVPKEIFLISSSAFVGIIFFFPNLFRFMIPDRYYGYLSGYYAQGSWIFNPVFIMQLVILIGATIFVKNNNTVFTENFNIILSLYCLSTILLVCFGPLATIGGRISTIFSTVEIFIVPIVLEKLFKNKFLFLITFILFSFCIFILIFIVSGAYNSYVPYNTIFFK
;
A
#
# COMPACT_ATOMS: atom_id res chain seq x y z
N ILE A 1 -10.12 -5.41 -1.85
CA ILE A 1 -10.69 -6.64 -2.46
C ILE A 1 -11.05 -6.43 -3.93
N ILE A 2 -11.90 -5.45 -4.29
CA ILE A 2 -12.26 -5.16 -5.71
C ILE A 2 -11.02 -4.90 -6.58
N PHE A 3 -9.99 -4.24 -6.05
CA PHE A 3 -8.72 -4.03 -6.75
C PHE A 3 -8.05 -5.32 -7.24
N LEU A 4 -8.10 -6.40 -6.45
CA LEU A 4 -7.45 -7.66 -6.79
C LEU A 4 -8.08 -8.30 -8.05
N LEU A 5 -9.37 -8.04 -8.30
CA LEU A 5 -10.07 -8.47 -9.52
C LEU A 5 -9.53 -7.76 -10.78
N ALA A 6 -8.85 -6.62 -10.62
CA ALA A 6 -8.24 -5.90 -11.74
C ALA A 6 -6.88 -6.48 -12.16
N LEU A 7 -6.18 -7.24 -11.30
CA LEU A 7 -4.84 -7.77 -11.60
C LEU A 7 -4.77 -8.58 -12.93
N PRO A 8 -5.74 -9.42 -13.29
CA PRO A 8 -5.74 -10.08 -14.59
C PRO A 8 -5.80 -9.10 -15.77
N ALA A 9 -6.47 -7.96 -15.62
CA ALA A 9 -6.54 -6.92 -16.66
C ALA A 9 -5.23 -6.14 -16.77
N PHE A 10 -4.48 -5.96 -15.68
CA PHE A 10 -3.10 -5.44 -15.71
C PHE A 10 -2.21 -6.37 -16.55
N LYS A 11 -2.26 -7.67 -16.28
CA LYS A 11 -1.48 -8.67 -17.01
C LYS A 11 -1.81 -8.68 -18.51
N LYS A 12 -3.10 -8.66 -18.86
CA LYS A 12 -3.58 -8.67 -20.25
C LYS A 12 -3.44 -7.31 -20.96
N ARG A 13 -2.95 -6.27 -20.28
CA ARG A 13 -2.87 -4.88 -20.79
C ARG A 13 -4.19 -4.37 -21.38
N ASN A 14 -5.31 -4.74 -20.74
CA ASN A 14 -6.64 -4.39 -21.22
C ASN A 14 -7.14 -3.12 -20.53
N LEU A 15 -6.84 -1.95 -21.11
CA LEU A 15 -7.23 -0.64 -20.58
C LEU A 15 -8.75 -0.50 -20.42
N ARG A 16 -9.54 -1.04 -21.36
CA ARG A 16 -11.01 -0.98 -21.30
C ARG A 16 -11.54 -1.65 -20.03
N ASN A 17 -11.02 -2.84 -19.71
CA ASN A 17 -11.42 -3.56 -18.50
C ASN A 17 -10.94 -2.83 -17.23
N ILE A 18 -9.77 -2.20 -17.27
CA ILE A 18 -9.27 -1.38 -16.15
C ILE A 18 -10.21 -0.20 -15.88
N ILE A 19 -10.59 0.55 -16.92
CA ILE A 19 -11.52 1.68 -16.79
C ILE A 19 -12.86 1.20 -16.24
N LEU A 20 -13.41 0.12 -16.79
CA LEU A 20 -14.69 -0.43 -16.34
C LEU A 20 -14.64 -0.87 -14.88
N LEU A 21 -13.62 -1.64 -14.48
CA LEU A 21 -13.46 -2.09 -13.10
C LEU A 21 -13.22 -0.93 -12.13
N SER A 22 -12.50 0.10 -12.57
CA SER A 22 -12.27 1.32 -11.79
C SER A 22 -13.57 2.10 -11.56
N LEU A 23 -14.41 2.25 -12.59
CA LEU A 23 -15.72 2.89 -12.50
C LEU A 23 -16.71 2.08 -11.66
N VAL A 24 -16.78 0.75 -11.85
CA VAL A 24 -17.64 -0.11 -11.02
C VAL A 24 -17.17 -0.09 -9.56
N GLY A 25 -15.86 -0.15 -9.32
CA GLY A 25 -15.30 -0.04 -7.99
C GLY A 25 -15.57 1.33 -7.33
N SER A 26 -15.66 2.40 -8.12
CA SER A 26 -15.90 3.74 -7.59
C SER A 26 -17.33 3.92 -7.05
N LEU A 27 -18.28 3.11 -7.52
CA LEU A 27 -19.64 3.03 -6.96
C LEU A 27 -19.63 2.55 -5.49
N PHE A 28 -18.68 1.70 -5.11
CA PHE A 28 -18.50 1.24 -3.73
C PHE A 28 -17.61 2.18 -2.93
N HIS A 29 -16.50 2.64 -3.54
CA HIS A 29 -15.56 3.55 -2.90
C HIS A 29 -14.80 4.36 -3.95
N ILE A 30 -14.94 5.68 -3.92
CA ILE A 30 -14.42 6.63 -4.94
C ILE A 30 -12.93 6.46 -5.23
N VAL A 31 -12.14 6.04 -4.24
CA VAL A 31 -10.69 5.85 -4.39
C VAL A 31 -10.34 4.73 -5.38
N SER A 32 -11.29 3.87 -5.76
CA SER A 32 -11.11 2.90 -6.86
C SER A 32 -10.81 3.56 -8.21
N ILE A 33 -11.02 4.88 -8.37
CA ILE A 33 -10.55 5.64 -9.54
C ILE A 33 -9.02 5.56 -9.69
N PHE A 34 -8.27 5.41 -8.58
CA PHE A 34 -6.81 5.30 -8.60
C PHE A 34 -6.28 4.04 -9.27
N ILE A 35 -7.14 3.07 -9.60
CA ILE A 35 -6.75 1.88 -10.37
C ILE A 35 -6.22 2.27 -11.78
N ILE A 36 -6.78 3.32 -12.38
CA ILE A 36 -6.36 3.81 -13.70
C ILE A 36 -4.91 4.34 -13.66
N PRO A 37 -4.54 5.32 -12.81
CA PRO A 37 -3.16 5.77 -12.72
C PRO A 37 -2.21 4.66 -12.24
N ALA A 38 -2.67 3.72 -11.42
CA ALA A 38 -1.86 2.55 -11.06
C ALA A 38 -1.53 1.66 -12.26
N TYR A 39 -2.46 1.47 -13.18
CA TYR A 39 -2.22 0.77 -14.43
C TYR A 39 -1.16 1.47 -15.29
N LEU A 40 -1.26 2.79 -15.44
CA LEU A 40 -0.26 3.57 -16.17
C LEU A 40 1.11 3.49 -15.49
N PHE A 41 1.15 3.57 -14.15
CA PHE A 41 2.39 3.45 -13.38
C PHE A 41 3.09 2.12 -13.67
N VAL A 42 2.38 0.98 -13.60
CA VAL A 42 2.97 -0.34 -13.90
C VAL A 42 3.52 -0.39 -15.33
N GLN A 43 2.86 0.24 -16.30
CA GLN A 43 3.33 0.27 -17.69
C GLN A 43 4.56 1.15 -17.91
N ILE A 44 4.64 2.29 -17.22
CA ILE A 44 5.77 3.22 -17.31
C ILE A 44 6.99 2.63 -16.60
N VAL A 45 6.77 2.11 -15.40
CA VAL A 45 7.84 1.59 -14.55
C VAL A 45 8.35 0.25 -15.06
N LYS A 46 7.50 -0.60 -15.68
CA LYS A 46 7.90 -1.94 -16.16
C LYS A 46 8.60 -2.69 -15.04
N GLU A 47 9.90 -2.92 -15.14
CA GLU A 47 10.69 -3.62 -14.13
C GLU A 47 11.11 -2.74 -12.95
N ILE A 48 10.91 -3.31 -11.76
CA ILE A 48 11.37 -2.79 -10.47
C ILE A 48 12.69 -3.48 -10.08
N ASN A 49 13.62 -2.69 -9.57
CA ASN A 49 14.86 -3.15 -8.93
C ASN A 49 15.17 -2.24 -7.74
N VAL A 50 16.04 -2.69 -6.83
CA VAL A 50 16.36 -1.95 -5.60
C VAL A 50 16.81 -0.50 -5.87
N PRO A 51 17.70 -0.21 -6.85
CA PRO A 51 18.08 1.18 -7.15
C PRO A 51 16.89 2.05 -7.56
N LYS A 52 15.98 1.50 -8.37
CA LYS A 52 14.79 2.21 -8.84
C LYS A 52 13.75 2.39 -7.74
N GLU A 53 13.59 1.42 -6.84
CA GLU A 53 12.74 1.57 -5.64
C GLU A 53 13.23 2.71 -4.78
N ILE A 54 14.53 2.73 -4.46
CA ILE A 54 15.16 3.78 -3.65
C ILE A 54 14.97 5.13 -4.34
N PHE A 55 15.23 5.23 -5.65
CA PHE A 55 15.04 6.47 -6.40
C PHE A 55 13.57 6.96 -6.37
N LEU A 56 12.61 6.09 -6.68
CA LEU A 56 11.19 6.45 -6.71
C LEU A 56 10.68 6.84 -5.33
N ILE A 57 11.03 6.09 -4.28
CA ILE A 57 10.64 6.38 -2.90
C ILE A 57 11.27 7.71 -2.46
N SER A 58 12.56 7.92 -2.71
CA SER A 58 13.25 9.16 -2.33
C SER A 58 12.67 10.38 -3.06
N SER A 59 12.42 10.25 -4.36
CA SER A 59 11.76 11.31 -5.16
C SER A 59 10.36 11.60 -4.63
N SER A 60 9.58 10.57 -4.29
CA SER A 60 8.24 10.74 -3.73
C SER A 60 8.23 11.34 -2.34
N ALA A 61 9.24 11.06 -1.50
CA ALA A 61 9.43 11.73 -0.23
C ALA A 61 9.71 13.22 -0.44
N PHE A 62 10.56 13.57 -1.42
CA PHE A 62 10.81 14.98 -1.75
C PHE A 62 9.54 15.71 -2.19
N VAL A 63 8.72 15.10 -3.05
CA VAL A 63 7.39 15.62 -3.41
C VAL A 63 6.47 15.70 -2.17
N GLY A 64 6.59 14.73 -1.27
CA GLY A 64 5.88 14.66 0.01
C GLY A 64 6.05 15.88 0.90
N ILE A 65 7.16 16.62 0.77
CA ILE A 65 7.44 17.85 1.51
C ILE A 65 6.31 18.89 1.32
N ILE A 66 5.72 18.95 0.12
CA ILE A 66 4.62 19.87 -0.21
C ILE A 66 3.41 19.63 0.72
N PHE A 67 3.15 18.37 1.09
CA PHE A 67 1.99 18.00 1.90
C PHE A 67 2.12 18.35 3.40
N PHE A 68 3.30 18.77 3.85
CA PHE A 68 3.46 19.41 5.17
C PHE A 68 2.86 20.82 5.21
N PHE A 69 2.60 21.43 4.05
CA PHE A 69 2.06 22.79 3.94
C PHE A 69 0.70 22.78 3.21
N PRO A 70 -0.39 22.28 3.84
CA PRO A 70 -1.70 22.17 3.19
C PRO A 70 -2.24 23.48 2.61
N ASN A 71 -1.84 24.62 3.16
CA ASN A 71 -2.22 25.94 2.67
C ASN A 71 -1.81 26.18 1.20
N LEU A 72 -0.74 25.54 0.72
CA LEU A 72 -0.26 25.69 -0.66
C LEU A 72 -1.25 25.17 -1.71
N PHE A 73 -2.09 24.20 -1.35
CA PHE A 73 -3.02 23.54 -2.28
C PHE A 73 -4.46 23.51 -1.79
N ARG A 74 -4.75 24.24 -0.70
CA ARG A 74 -6.09 24.32 -0.10
C ARG A 74 -7.16 24.75 -1.10
N PHE A 75 -6.83 25.70 -1.98
CA PHE A 75 -7.74 26.21 -3.02
C PHE A 75 -8.22 25.16 -4.03
N MET A 76 -7.52 24.03 -4.15
CA MET A 76 -7.86 22.95 -5.07
C MET A 76 -8.80 21.92 -4.45
N ILE A 77 -9.06 22.01 -3.14
CA ILE A 77 -9.79 20.99 -2.38
C ILE A 77 -11.17 21.54 -2.01
N PRO A 78 -12.26 20.80 -2.28
CA PRO A 78 -13.60 21.22 -1.85
C PRO A 78 -13.68 21.37 -0.32
N ASP A 79 -14.37 22.41 0.16
CA ASP A 79 -14.41 22.77 1.58
C ASP A 79 -14.81 21.62 2.51
N ARG A 80 -15.71 20.73 2.04
CA ARG A 80 -16.16 19.54 2.78
C ARG A 80 -15.03 18.56 3.15
N TYR A 81 -13.87 18.63 2.49
CA TYR A 81 -12.72 17.76 2.74
C TYR A 81 -11.61 18.43 3.56
N TYR A 82 -11.74 19.71 3.93
CA TYR A 82 -10.71 20.42 4.71
C TYR A 82 -10.46 19.80 6.09
N GLY A 83 -11.45 19.13 6.68
CA GLY A 83 -11.26 18.39 7.93
C GLY A 83 -10.13 17.36 7.82
N TYR A 84 -9.90 16.76 6.65
CA TYR A 84 -8.82 15.80 6.43
C TYR A 84 -7.43 16.42 6.30
N LEU A 85 -7.33 17.75 6.18
CA LEU A 85 -6.08 18.50 6.06
C LEU A 85 -5.69 19.20 7.36
N SER A 86 -6.43 19.00 8.45
CA SER A 86 -6.24 19.71 9.71
C SER A 86 -6.44 18.81 10.93
N GLY A 87 -5.93 19.24 12.08
CA GLY A 87 -6.05 18.53 13.34
C GLY A 87 -5.38 17.14 13.31
N TYR A 88 -6.01 16.17 13.98
CA TYR A 88 -5.51 14.79 14.12
C TYR A 88 -5.24 14.10 12.76
N TYR A 89 -5.98 14.47 11.71
CA TYR A 89 -5.85 13.85 10.38
C TYR A 89 -4.62 14.29 9.59
N ALA A 90 -3.98 15.40 9.99
CA ALA A 90 -2.77 15.97 9.39
C ALA A 90 -1.52 15.85 10.29
N GLN A 91 -1.54 14.95 11.27
CA GLN A 91 -0.41 14.64 12.15
C GLN A 91 0.18 13.26 11.84
N GLY A 92 0.47 13.00 10.56
CA GLY A 92 1.12 11.77 10.17
C GLY A 92 2.59 11.73 10.54
N SER A 93 3.08 10.58 10.99
CA SER A 93 4.49 10.33 11.32
C SER A 93 5.40 10.20 10.08
N TRP A 94 4.85 10.39 8.87
CA TRP A 94 5.57 10.44 7.60
C TRP A 94 6.56 9.26 7.40
N ILE A 95 7.86 9.51 7.27
CA ILE A 95 8.89 8.46 7.11
C ILE A 95 9.08 7.59 8.37
N PHE A 96 8.67 8.08 9.53
CA PHE A 96 8.68 7.31 10.78
C PHE A 96 7.38 6.53 10.98
N ASN A 97 6.47 6.56 10.00
CA ASN A 97 5.29 5.74 10.05
C ASN A 97 5.70 4.26 10.07
N PRO A 98 5.30 3.48 11.10
CA PRO A 98 5.74 2.11 11.24
C PRO A 98 5.23 1.24 10.08
N VAL A 99 4.08 1.56 9.50
CA VAL A 99 3.54 0.88 8.31
C VAL A 99 4.39 1.19 7.08
N PHE A 100 4.92 2.42 6.95
CA PHE A 100 5.84 2.75 5.86
C PHE A 100 7.15 1.97 5.97
N ILE A 101 7.74 1.90 7.17
CA ILE A 101 8.97 1.14 7.43
C ILE A 101 8.75 -0.34 7.08
N MET A 102 7.64 -0.92 7.54
CA MET A 102 7.24 -2.28 7.20
C MET A 102 7.09 -2.49 5.69
N GLN A 103 6.37 -1.59 5.00
CA GLN A 103 6.19 -1.69 3.55
C GLN A 103 7.52 -1.62 2.80
N LEU A 104 8.43 -0.75 3.24
CA LEU A 104 9.76 -0.59 2.65
C LEU A 104 10.63 -1.84 2.85
N VAL A 105 10.62 -2.43 4.04
CA VAL A 105 11.35 -3.69 4.33
C VAL A 105 10.83 -4.84 3.46
N ILE A 106 9.51 -4.99 3.36
CA ILE A 106 8.89 -6.04 2.53
C ILE A 106 9.23 -5.81 1.05
N LEU A 107 9.16 -4.57 0.56
CA LEU A 107 9.43 -4.23 -0.83
C LEU A 107 10.87 -4.59 -1.22
N ILE A 108 11.85 -4.07 -0.46
CA ILE A 108 13.27 -4.32 -0.74
C ILE A 108 13.59 -5.81 -0.58
N GLY A 109 13.08 -6.45 0.49
CA GLY A 109 13.26 -7.88 0.71
C GLY A 109 12.69 -8.72 -0.44
N ALA A 110 11.48 -8.40 -0.90
CA ALA A 110 10.85 -9.07 -2.03
C ALA A 110 11.68 -8.98 -3.31
N THR A 111 12.24 -7.81 -3.59
CA THR A 111 13.06 -7.57 -4.78
C THR A 111 14.39 -8.32 -4.74
N ILE A 112 15.00 -8.45 -3.56
CA ILE A 112 16.26 -9.18 -3.38
C ILE A 112 16.06 -10.70 -3.46
N PHE A 113 15.04 -11.24 -2.79
CA PHE A 113 14.92 -12.70 -2.60
C PHE A 113 14.17 -13.43 -3.72
N VAL A 114 13.36 -12.73 -4.54
CA VAL A 114 12.43 -13.39 -5.48
C VAL A 114 12.86 -13.29 -6.95
N LYS A 115 13.77 -12.38 -7.32
CA LYS A 115 14.06 -12.00 -8.71
C LYS A 115 14.68 -13.12 -9.61
N ASN A 116 15.13 -14.24 -9.05
CA ASN A 116 15.83 -15.31 -9.79
C ASN A 116 14.93 -16.48 -10.28
N ASN A 117 13.65 -16.23 -10.57
CA ASN A 117 12.71 -17.26 -11.04
C ASN A 117 12.53 -17.28 -12.57
N ASN A 118 11.73 -18.25 -13.06
CA ASN A 118 11.29 -18.34 -14.45
C ASN A 118 10.68 -17.01 -14.96
N THR A 119 10.93 -16.64 -16.22
CA THR A 119 10.55 -15.38 -16.85
C THR A 119 9.07 -15.04 -16.66
N VAL A 120 8.17 -15.99 -16.87
CA VAL A 120 6.71 -15.78 -16.71
C VAL A 120 6.32 -15.48 -15.26
N PHE A 121 6.99 -16.11 -14.30
CA PHE A 121 6.79 -15.83 -12.89
C PHE A 121 7.30 -14.42 -12.57
N THR A 122 8.48 -14.09 -13.06
CA THR A 122 9.14 -12.80 -12.84
C THR A 122 8.30 -11.64 -13.39
N GLU A 123 7.69 -11.78 -14.57
CA GLU A 123 6.79 -10.76 -15.13
C GLU A 123 5.55 -10.52 -14.26
N ASN A 124 4.86 -11.59 -13.83
CA ASN A 124 3.66 -11.45 -12.99
C ASN A 124 4.01 -10.89 -11.61
N PHE A 125 5.10 -11.38 -11.01
CA PHE A 125 5.59 -10.89 -9.74
C PHE A 125 5.97 -9.41 -9.82
N ASN A 126 6.58 -8.98 -10.93
CA ASN A 126 6.97 -7.61 -11.12
C ASN A 126 5.77 -6.64 -11.26
N ILE A 127 4.62 -7.08 -11.78
CA ILE A 127 3.36 -6.31 -11.73
C ILE A 127 2.94 -6.08 -10.28
N ILE A 128 2.91 -7.15 -9.48
CA ILE A 128 2.55 -7.12 -8.06
C ILE A 128 3.52 -6.21 -7.29
N LEU A 129 4.81 -6.35 -7.54
CA LEU A 129 5.88 -5.56 -6.92
C LEU A 129 5.77 -4.08 -7.30
N SER A 130 5.46 -3.76 -8.55
CA SER A 130 5.23 -2.38 -9.00
C SER A 130 4.04 -1.74 -8.31
N LEU A 131 2.94 -2.48 -8.15
CA LEU A 131 1.76 -2.00 -7.41
C LEU A 131 2.07 -1.78 -5.92
N TYR A 132 2.88 -2.65 -5.34
CA TYR A 132 3.33 -2.49 -3.96
C TYR A 132 4.29 -1.30 -3.81
N CYS A 133 5.21 -1.11 -4.75
CA CYS A 133 6.05 0.09 -4.81
C CYS A 133 5.20 1.37 -4.92
N LEU A 134 4.15 1.36 -5.75
CA LEU A 134 3.19 2.46 -5.82
C LEU A 134 2.48 2.71 -4.48
N SER A 135 2.08 1.66 -3.77
CA SER A 135 1.55 1.80 -2.40
C SER A 135 2.52 2.55 -1.50
N THR A 136 3.79 2.14 -1.49
CA THR A 136 4.84 2.72 -0.64
C THR A 136 5.13 4.17 -1.01
N ILE A 137 5.16 4.49 -2.31
CA ILE A 137 5.30 5.85 -2.86
C ILE A 137 4.14 6.74 -2.39
N LEU A 138 2.91 6.26 -2.49
CA LEU A 138 1.73 7.02 -2.07
C LEU A 138 1.73 7.23 -0.55
N LEU A 139 2.15 6.22 0.22
CA LEU A 139 2.21 6.30 1.67
C LEU A 139 3.24 7.34 2.14
N VAL A 140 4.42 7.42 1.52
CA VAL A 140 5.42 8.43 1.89
C VAL A 140 5.07 9.80 1.33
N CYS A 141 4.54 9.90 0.12
CA CYS A 141 4.13 11.18 -0.49
C CYS A 141 3.04 11.87 0.35
N PHE A 142 2.00 11.11 0.72
CA PHE A 142 0.91 11.62 1.55
C PHE A 142 1.11 11.36 3.06
N GLY A 143 2.30 10.92 3.48
CA GLY A 143 2.54 10.52 4.86
C GLY A 143 2.41 11.64 5.91
N PRO A 144 2.51 12.96 5.60
CA PRO A 144 2.11 14.01 6.54
C PRO A 144 0.58 14.02 6.80
N LEU A 145 -0.21 13.57 5.83
CA LEU A 145 -1.67 13.47 5.88
C LEU A 145 -2.08 12.04 6.24
N ALA A 146 -1.91 11.68 7.52
CA ALA A 146 -2.03 10.31 8.06
C ALA A 146 -3.18 9.50 7.46
N THR A 147 -4.39 10.07 7.44
CA THR A 147 -5.59 9.36 6.99
C THR A 147 -5.69 9.23 5.47
N ILE A 148 -5.25 10.25 4.74
CA ILE A 148 -5.28 10.23 3.26
C ILE A 148 -4.23 9.23 2.76
N GLY A 149 -2.99 9.34 3.24
CA GLY A 149 -1.91 8.43 2.89
C GLY A 149 -2.25 6.98 3.20
N GLY A 150 -2.75 6.71 4.42
CA GLY A 150 -3.15 5.36 4.82
C GLY A 150 -4.26 4.76 3.95
N ARG A 151 -5.31 5.53 3.63
CA ARG A 151 -6.45 5.04 2.84
C ARG A 151 -6.10 4.77 1.38
N ILE A 152 -5.27 5.62 0.77
CA ILE A 152 -4.90 5.45 -0.64
C ILE A 152 -3.85 4.34 -0.78
N SER A 153 -2.84 4.31 0.08
CA SER A 153 -1.79 3.26 0.09
C SER A 153 -2.39 1.86 0.23
N THR A 154 -3.30 1.68 1.20
CA THR A 154 -3.83 0.35 1.54
C THR A 154 -4.55 -0.37 0.39
N ILE A 155 -5.08 0.36 -0.60
CA ILE A 155 -5.71 -0.24 -1.78
C ILE A 155 -4.71 -1.09 -2.54
N PHE A 156 -3.52 -0.55 -2.76
CA PHE A 156 -2.46 -1.23 -3.49
C PHE A 156 -1.64 -2.14 -2.59
N SER A 157 -1.49 -1.81 -1.30
CA SER A 157 -0.84 -2.71 -0.34
C SER A 157 -1.59 -4.03 -0.17
N THR A 158 -2.84 -4.17 -0.60
CA THR A 158 -3.54 -5.47 -0.61
C THR A 158 -2.83 -6.57 -1.40
N VAL A 159 -1.93 -6.22 -2.33
CA VAL A 159 -1.10 -7.22 -3.03
C VAL A 159 -0.05 -7.88 -2.13
N GLU A 160 0.16 -7.36 -0.92
CA GLU A 160 1.02 -7.94 0.12
C GLU A 160 0.63 -9.38 0.47
N ILE A 161 -0.66 -9.72 0.35
CA ILE A 161 -1.20 -11.08 0.51
C ILE A 161 -0.53 -12.06 -0.46
N PHE A 162 -0.03 -11.60 -1.61
CA PHE A 162 0.76 -12.41 -2.54
C PHE A 162 2.26 -12.31 -2.27
N ILE A 163 2.77 -11.10 -2.00
CA ILE A 163 4.21 -10.86 -1.85
C ILE A 163 4.78 -11.62 -0.66
N VAL A 164 4.17 -11.49 0.52
CA VAL A 164 4.71 -12.05 1.76
C VAL A 164 4.81 -13.58 1.69
N PRO A 165 3.76 -14.33 1.31
CA PRO A 165 3.88 -15.78 1.16
C PRO A 165 4.94 -16.20 0.14
N ILE A 166 5.03 -15.50 -1.01
CA ILE A 166 6.03 -15.80 -2.04
C ILE A 166 7.46 -15.62 -1.49
N VAL A 167 7.71 -14.55 -0.75
CA VAL A 167 9.02 -14.29 -0.14
C VAL A 167 9.35 -15.34 0.92
N LEU A 168 8.40 -15.64 1.82
CA LEU A 168 8.61 -16.63 2.87
C LEU A 168 8.81 -18.04 2.31
N GLU A 169 8.10 -18.42 1.25
CA GLU A 169 8.30 -19.71 0.57
C GLU A 169 9.71 -19.83 -0.03
N LYS A 170 10.28 -18.71 -0.50
CA LYS A 170 11.67 -18.67 -0.98
C LYS A 170 12.70 -18.81 0.14
N LEU A 171 12.43 -18.22 1.30
CA LEU A 171 13.34 -18.28 2.45
C LEU A 171 13.25 -19.62 3.20
N PHE A 172 12.04 -20.17 3.33
CA PHE A 172 11.77 -21.34 4.16
C PHE A 172 11.12 -22.45 3.33
N LYS A 173 11.93 -23.42 2.91
CA LYS A 173 11.44 -24.63 2.22
C LYS A 173 10.64 -25.56 3.14
N ASN A 174 10.83 -25.48 4.45
CA ASN A 174 10.11 -26.28 5.42
C ASN A 174 8.72 -25.66 5.71
N LYS A 175 7.66 -26.42 5.43
CA LYS A 175 6.25 -25.99 5.59
C LYS A 175 5.89 -25.57 7.01
N PHE A 176 6.42 -26.25 8.03
CA PHE A 176 6.14 -25.89 9.43
C PHE A 176 6.81 -24.57 9.80
N LEU A 177 8.08 -24.38 9.39
CA LEU A 177 8.81 -23.14 9.63
C LEU A 177 8.19 -21.95 8.86
N PHE A 178 7.69 -22.20 7.64
CA PHE A 178 6.91 -21.23 6.87
C PHE A 178 5.65 -20.79 7.65
N LEU A 179 4.85 -21.75 8.12
CA LEU A 179 3.60 -21.45 8.84
C LEU A 179 3.86 -20.68 10.14
N ILE A 180 4.82 -21.13 10.94
CA ILE A 180 5.19 -20.45 12.19
C ILE A 180 5.66 -19.02 11.91
N THR A 181 6.55 -18.83 10.93
CA THR A 181 7.05 -17.50 10.55
C THR A 181 5.94 -16.60 10.02
N PHE A 182 5.01 -17.14 9.21
CA PHE A 182 3.88 -16.37 8.69
C PHE A 182 2.91 -15.92 9.79
N ILE A 183 2.63 -16.79 10.77
CA ILE A 183 1.80 -16.44 11.93
C ILE A 183 2.49 -15.37 12.76
N LEU A 184 3.78 -15.55 13.07
CA LEU A 184 4.57 -14.57 13.82
C LEU A 184 4.63 -13.22 13.09
N PHE A 185 4.86 -13.23 11.78
CA PHE A 185 4.84 -12.03 10.96
C PHE A 185 3.49 -11.31 11.03
N SER A 186 2.39 -12.05 10.85
CA SER A 186 1.03 -11.49 10.94
C SER A 186 0.74 -10.91 12.32
N PHE A 187 1.21 -11.57 13.38
CA PHE A 187 1.10 -11.08 14.76
C PHE A 187 1.93 -9.82 15.00
N CYS A 188 3.16 -9.74 14.46
CA CYS A 188 3.98 -8.54 14.50
C CYS A 188 3.31 -7.36 13.78
N ILE A 189 2.69 -7.59 12.61
CA ILE A 189 1.90 -6.57 11.91
C ILE A 189 0.75 -6.10 12.78
N PHE A 190 0.01 -7.02 13.41
CA PHE A 190 -1.08 -6.67 14.32
C PHE A 190 -0.59 -5.79 15.47
N ILE A 191 0.52 -6.15 16.14
CA ILE A 191 1.12 -5.34 17.19
C ILE A 191 1.51 -3.95 16.66
N LEU A 192 2.14 -3.90 15.49
CA LEU A 192 2.62 -2.67 14.89
C LEU A 192 1.47 -1.70 14.57
N ILE A 193 0.38 -2.20 14.00
CA ILE A 193 -0.79 -1.39 13.63
C ILE A 193 -1.66 -1.07 14.84
N PHE A 194 -1.91 -2.04 15.72
CA PHE A 194 -2.88 -1.85 16.81
C PHE A 194 -2.26 -1.17 18.03
N ILE A 195 -1.06 -1.62 18.44
CA ILE A 195 -0.38 -1.17 19.66
C ILE A 195 0.56 0.00 19.36
N VAL A 196 1.54 -0.20 18.46
CA VAL A 196 2.61 0.80 18.23
C VAL A 196 2.07 2.07 17.58
N SER A 197 1.15 1.95 16.63
CA SER A 197 0.46 3.11 16.04
C SER A 197 -0.56 3.75 17.01
N GLY A 198 -0.81 3.18 18.19
CA GLY A 198 -1.71 3.74 19.19
C GLY A 198 -3.20 3.65 18.84
N ALA A 199 -3.58 2.84 17.84
CA ALA A 199 -4.98 2.68 17.42
C ALA A 199 -5.87 2.15 18.56
N TYR A 200 -5.31 1.34 19.46
CA TYR A 200 -6.01 0.85 20.64
C TYR A 200 -6.54 1.97 21.56
N ASN A 201 -5.91 3.14 21.60
CA ASN A 201 -6.36 4.27 22.44
C ASN A 201 -7.70 4.85 21.98
N SER A 202 -8.05 4.67 20.71
CA SER A 202 -9.33 5.11 20.13
C SER A 202 -10.32 3.95 19.97
N TYR A 203 -9.95 2.75 20.41
CA TYR A 203 -10.81 1.57 20.32
C TYR A 203 -11.87 1.62 21.41
N VAL A 204 -13.12 1.83 21.00
CA VAL A 204 -14.27 1.71 21.88
C VAL A 204 -14.85 0.30 21.69
N PRO A 205 -14.75 -0.59 22.70
CA PRO A 205 -15.31 -1.92 22.58
C PRO A 205 -16.83 -1.82 22.41
N TYR A 206 -17.38 -2.66 21.54
CA TYR A 206 -18.83 -2.78 21.40
C TYR A 206 -19.40 -3.37 22.69
N ASN A 207 -20.13 -2.56 23.45
CA ASN A 207 -20.96 -3.06 24.54
C ASN A 207 -22.10 -3.86 23.92
N THR A 208 -22.02 -5.19 24.01
CA THR A 208 -23.12 -6.04 23.58
C THR A 208 -24.21 -6.03 24.64
N ILE A 209 -25.46 -6.20 24.20
CA ILE A 209 -26.66 -6.22 25.04
C ILE A 209 -26.61 -7.34 26.10
N PHE A 210 -25.70 -8.30 25.94
CA PHE A 210 -25.53 -9.47 26.80
C PHE A 210 -24.58 -9.26 27.99
N PHE A 211 -23.84 -8.15 28.02
CA PHE A 211 -22.94 -7.79 29.13
C PHE A 211 -23.34 -6.45 29.75
N LYS A 212 -24.63 -6.34 30.11
CA LYS A 212 -25.17 -5.27 30.97
C LYS A 212 -25.57 -5.84 32.31
#